data_AF-A0A6N2Y9W5-F1
#
_entry.id   AF-A0A6N2Y9W5-F1
#
_cell.length_a   1.000
_cell.length_b   1.000
_cell.length_c   1.000
_cell.angle_alpha   90.00
_cell.angle_beta   90.00
_cell.angle_gamma   90.00
#
_symmetry.space_group_name_H-M   'P 1'
#
loop_
_entity.id
_entity.type
_entity.pdbx_description
1 polymer ?
#
loop_
_entity_poly.entity_id
_entity_poly.type
_entity_poly.pdbx_seq_one_letter_code
_entity_poly.pdbx_strand_id
1 'polypeptide(L)'
;MQRFITDERTGIQYELIGDYYYPCLTIEEPPTLSKYGRMRERYLREHREILYFNLLTSGKLYEHLVDIDTSACNMAEYLIKKKAIRQV
;
A
#
# COMPACT_ATOMS: atom_id res chain seq x y z
N MET A 1 -13.90 34.53 -5.36
CA MET A 1 -13.87 33.37 -4.44
C MET A 1 -12.54 32.65 -4.64
N GLN A 2 -11.94 32.08 -3.59
CA GLN A 2 -10.73 31.27 -3.73
C GLN A 2 -11.09 29.93 -4.37
N ARG A 3 -10.29 29.47 -5.33
CA ARG A 3 -10.53 28.20 -6.02
C ARG A 3 -10.30 26.99 -5.09
N PHE A 4 -9.35 27.11 -4.16
CA PHE A 4 -9.05 26.08 -3.18
C PHE A 4 -9.10 26.67 -1.78
N ILE A 5 -9.72 25.96 -0.85
CA ILE A 5 -9.70 26.26 0.59
C ILE A 5 -9.23 25.03 1.36
N THR A 6 -8.51 25.23 2.46
CA THR A 6 -8.11 24.14 3.36
C THR A 6 -8.78 24.37 4.70
N ASP A 7 -9.45 23.36 5.24
CA ASP A 7 -10.04 23.43 6.57
C ASP A 7 -8.92 23.22 7.62
N GLU A 8 -8.63 24.24 8.43
CA GLU A 8 -7.58 24.20 9.46
C GLU A 8 -7.85 23.16 10.55
N ARG A 9 -9.12 22.76 10.75
CA ARG A 9 -9.49 21.79 11.79
C ARG A 9 -9.32 20.35 11.33
N THR A 10 -9.54 20.07 10.04
CA THR A 10 -9.52 18.70 9.49
C THR A 10 -8.34 18.45 8.55
N GLY A 11 -7.67 19.49 8.06
CA GLY A 11 -6.61 19.40 7.06
C GLY A 11 -7.11 19.07 5.65
N ILE A 12 -8.43 18.97 5.44
CA ILE A 12 -9.02 18.59 4.15
C ILE A 12 -8.98 19.79 3.20
N GLN A 13 -8.51 19.58 1.98
CA GLN A 13 -8.58 20.54 0.90
C GLN A 13 -9.93 20.45 0.18
N TYR A 14 -10.46 21.59 -0.25
CA TYR A 14 -11.68 21.67 -1.04
C TYR A 14 -11.45 22.49 -2.31
N GLU A 15 -12.04 22.06 -3.43
CA GLU A 15 -12.08 22.79 -4.69
C GLU A 15 -13.49 23.38 -4.92
N LEU A 16 -13.55 24.62 -5.39
CA LEU A 16 -14.79 25.26 -5.80
C LEU A 16 -15.23 24.73 -7.17
N ILE A 17 -16.36 24.03 -7.20
CA ILE A 17 -17.00 23.52 -8.42
C ILE A 17 -18.42 24.08 -8.50
N GLY A 18 -18.64 25.02 -9.43
CA GLY A 18 -19.88 25.79 -9.51
C GLY A 18 -20.02 26.70 -8.29
N ASP A 19 -21.11 26.52 -7.53
CA ASP A 19 -21.42 27.31 -6.34
C ASP A 19 -21.04 26.63 -5.01
N TYR A 20 -20.43 25.44 -5.07
CA TYR A 20 -20.14 24.60 -3.90
C TYR A 20 -18.67 24.18 -3.82
N TYR A 21 -18.17 24.04 -2.59
CA TYR A 21 -16.85 23.47 -2.31
C TYR A 21 -16.95 21.95 -2.14
N TYR A 22 -16.21 21.22 -2.99
CA TYR A 22 -16.10 19.77 -2.93
C TYR A 22 -14.77 19.37 -2.28
N PRO A 23 -14.76 18.39 -1.35
CA PRO A 23 -13.52 17.91 -0.77
C PRO A 23 -12.66 17.20 -1.83
N CYS A 24 -11.38 17.54 -1.88
CA CYS A 24 -10.35 16.88 -2.67
C CYS A 24 -9.99 15.56 -1.99
N LEU A 25 -10.82 14.53 -2.18
CA LEU A 25 -10.56 13.19 -1.68
C LEU A 25 -9.51 12.51 -2.58
N THR A 26 -8.27 12.43 -2.11
CA THR A 26 -7.25 11.60 -2.75
C THR A 26 -7.27 10.21 -2.14
N ILE A 27 -7.26 9.19 -3.00
CA ILE A 27 -7.03 7.82 -2.58
C ILE A 27 -5.52 7.63 -2.50
N GLU A 28 -5.02 7.08 -1.39
CA GLU A 28 -3.62 6.67 -1.31
C GLU A 28 -3.33 5.66 -2.42
N GLU A 29 -2.40 6.00 -3.32
CA GLU A 29 -2.01 5.09 -4.38
C GLU A 29 -1.38 3.83 -3.78
N PRO A 30 -1.72 2.64 -4.29
CA PRO A 30 -1.14 1.40 -3.80
C PRO A 30 0.37 1.42 -4.00
N PRO A 31 1.17 1.00 -3.00
CA PRO A 31 2.61 0.91 -3.16
C PRO A 31 2.99 -0.11 -4.24
N THR A 32 4.15 0.10 -4.84
CA THR A 32 4.71 -0.79 -5.86
C THR A 32 5.21 -2.09 -5.22
N LEU A 33 4.42 -3.16 -5.32
CA LEU A 33 4.80 -4.48 -4.81
C LEU A 33 5.62 -5.29 -5.83
N SER A 34 6.68 -5.95 -5.36
CA SER A 34 7.44 -6.92 -6.15
C SER A 34 6.67 -8.25 -6.30
N LYS A 35 7.34 -9.26 -6.87
CA LYS A 35 6.74 -10.58 -7.10
C LYS A 35 6.17 -11.21 -5.82
N TYR A 36 6.84 -11.08 -4.68
CA TYR A 36 6.44 -11.75 -3.44
C TYR A 36 5.23 -11.07 -2.77
N GLY A 37 5.17 -9.75 -2.79
CA GLY A 37 4.03 -8.97 -2.33
C GLY A 37 2.76 -9.30 -3.12
N ARG A 38 2.84 -9.32 -4.46
CA ARG A 38 1.70 -9.71 -5.32
C ARG A 38 1.25 -11.14 -5.08
N MET A 39 2.19 -12.06 -4.85
CA MET A 39 1.89 -13.45 -4.53
C MET A 39 1.18 -13.58 -3.18
N ARG A 40 1.62 -12.81 -2.18
CA ARG A 40 0.98 -12.76 -0.86
C ARG A 40 -0.44 -12.18 -0.95
N GLU A 41 -0.63 -11.11 -1.70
CA GLU A 41 -1.94 -10.51 -1.94
C GLU A 41 -2.91 -11.53 -2.56
N ARG A 42 -2.47 -12.22 -3.62
CA ARG A 42 -3.25 -13.26 -4.28
C ARG A 42 -3.64 -14.38 -3.30
N TYR A 43 -2.68 -14.86 -2.51
CA TYR A 43 -2.94 -15.89 -1.50
C TYR A 43 -3.97 -15.42 -0.45
N LEU A 44 -3.87 -14.17 0.01
CA LEU A 44 -4.82 -13.61 0.96
C LEU A 44 -6.24 -13.58 0.37
N ARG A 45 -6.38 -13.20 -0.90
CA ARG A 45 -7.68 -13.18 -1.59
C ARG A 45 -8.25 -14.56 -1.85
N GLU A 46 -7.43 -15.53 -2.26
CA GLU A 46 -7.92 -16.87 -2.66
C GLU A 46 -8.11 -17.83 -1.48
N HIS A 47 -7.34 -17.66 -0.40
CA HIS A 47 -7.27 -18.66 0.67
C HIS A 47 -7.50 -18.11 2.08
N ARG A 48 -7.45 -16.79 2.27
CA ARG A 48 -7.59 -16.14 3.59
C ARG A 48 -8.44 -14.87 3.52
N GLU A 49 -9.61 -14.98 2.90
CA GLU A 49 -10.53 -13.86 2.65
C GLU A 49 -10.84 -13.05 3.90
N ILE A 50 -11.11 -13.71 5.04
CA ILE A 50 -11.40 -13.02 6.31
C ILE A 50 -10.24 -12.12 6.73
N LEU A 51 -9.00 -12.62 6.63
CA LEU A 51 -7.82 -11.83 6.97
C LEU A 51 -7.61 -10.70 5.98
N TYR A 52 -7.85 -10.94 4.69
CA TYR A 52 -7.77 -9.92 3.65
C TYR A 52 -8.75 -8.76 3.95
N PHE A 53 -10.02 -9.07 4.22
CA PHE A 53 -11.01 -8.05 4.52
C PHE A 53 -10.70 -7.31 5.83
N ASN A 54 -10.26 -8.02 6.87
CA ASN A 54 -9.85 -7.37 8.12
C ASN A 54 -8.71 -6.36 7.89
N LEU A 55 -7.70 -6.72 7.09
CA LEU A 55 -6.58 -5.83 6.76
C LEU A 55 -7.00 -4.66 5.87
N LEU A 56 -7.93 -4.90 4.93
CA LEU A 56 -8.47 -3.89 4.04
C LEU A 56 -9.29 -2.86 4.82
N THR A 57 -10.23 -3.31 5.67
CA THR A 57 -11.06 -2.42 6.49
C THR A 57 -10.24 -1.69 7.55
N SER A 58 -9.16 -2.29 8.06
CA SER A 58 -8.26 -1.60 8.99
C SER A 58 -7.29 -0.63 8.32
N GLY A 59 -7.25 -0.57 6.98
CA GLY A 59 -6.28 0.25 6.22
C GLY A 59 -4.83 -0.23 6.31
N LYS A 60 -4.57 -1.44 6.82
CA LYS A 60 -3.21 -1.98 7.06
C LYS A 60 -2.77 -3.00 6.01
N LEU A 61 -3.58 -3.20 4.97
CA LEU A 61 -3.29 -4.18 3.93
C LEU A 61 -1.95 -3.90 3.24
N TYR A 62 -1.74 -2.67 2.81
CA TYR A 62 -0.54 -2.32 2.05
C TYR A 62 0.74 -2.37 2.90
N GLU A 63 0.69 -1.90 4.14
CA GLU A 63 1.78 -2.04 5.12
C GLU A 63 2.19 -3.52 5.26
N HIS A 64 1.20 -4.41 5.50
CA HIS A 64 1.45 -5.85 5.62
C HIS A 64 2.08 -6.47 4.36
N LEU A 65 1.64 -6.05 3.18
CA LEU A 65 2.16 -6.56 1.91
C LEU A 65 3.61 -6.08 1.66
N VAL A 66 3.92 -4.82 1.96
CA VAL A 66 5.26 -4.25 1.82
C VAL A 66 6.25 -4.93 2.77
N ASP A 67 5.84 -5.19 4.01
CA ASP A 67 6.70 -5.87 4.99
C ASP A 67 7.08 -7.29 4.53
N ILE A 68 6.08 -8.05 4.04
CA ILE A 68 6.30 -9.41 3.55
C ILE A 68 7.15 -9.39 2.28
N ASP A 69 6.86 -8.49 1.34
CA ASP A 69 7.63 -8.36 0.10
C ASP A 69 9.11 -8.06 0.40
N THR A 70 9.36 -7.09 1.28
CA THR A 70 10.70 -6.69 1.71
C THR A 70 11.44 -7.85 2.37
N SER A 71 10.78 -8.54 3.32
CA SER A 71 11.37 -9.69 4.01
C SER A 71 11.74 -10.82 3.04
N ALA A 72 10.85 -11.15 2.11
CA ALA A 72 11.06 -12.20 1.12
C ALA A 72 12.17 -11.85 0.13
N CYS A 73 12.21 -10.61 -0.36
CA CYS A 73 13.28 -10.10 -1.22
C CYS A 73 14.65 -10.19 -0.52
N ASN A 74 14.74 -9.71 0.72
CA ASN A 74 15.98 -9.74 1.51
C ASN A 74 16.49 -11.19 1.71
N MET A 75 15.59 -12.12 2.02
CA MET A 75 15.95 -13.53 2.17
C MET A 75 16.43 -14.14 0.84
N ALA A 76 15.75 -13.83 -0.26
CA ALA A 76 16.15 -14.31 -1.58
C ALA A 76 17.55 -13.83 -1.96
N GLU A 77 17.84 -12.54 -1.77
CA GLU A 77 19.16 -11.97 -2.00
C GLU A 77 20.24 -12.60 -1.13
N TYR A 78 19.96 -12.79 0.17
CA TYR A 78 20.88 -13.43 1.10
C TYR A 78 21.24 -14.85 0.65
N LEU A 79 20.25 -15.64 0.24
CA LEU A 79 20.46 -17.01 -0.22
C LEU A 79 21.26 -17.06 -1.53
N ILE A 80 21.02 -16.13 -2.46
CA ILE A 80 21.78 -16.02 -3.70
C ILE A 80 23.25 -15.72 -3.39
N LYS A 81 23.53 -14.73 -2.54
CA LYS A 81 24.90 -14.37 -2.11
C LYS A 81 25.60 -15.55 -1.45
N LYS A 82 24.93 -16.24 -0.53
CA LYS A 82 25.49 -17.42 0.17
C LYS A 82 25.82 -18.57 -0.79
N LYS A 83 24.96 -18.81 -1.80
CA LYS A 83 25.23 -19.84 -2.82
C LYS A 83 26.40 -19.46 -3.73
N ALA A 84 26.51 -18.19 -4.11
CA ALA A 84 27.62 -17.71 -4.92
C ALA A 84 28.98 -17.88 -4.21
N ILE A 85 29.05 -17.55 -2.92
CA ILE A 85 30.27 -17.72 -2.09
C ILE A 85 30.67 -19.20 -1.99
N ARG A 86 29.71 -20.13 -1.95
CA ARG A 86 29.99 -21.57 -1.82
C ARG A 86 30.46 -22.24 -3.12
N GLN A 87 30.30 -21.57 -4.26
CA GLN A 87 30.68 -22.09 -5.58
C GLN A 87 32.06 -21.60 -6.05
N VAL A 88 32.74 -20.79 -5.22
CA VAL A 88 34.14 -20.36 -5.39
C VAL A 88 35.01 -21.16 -4.42
#